data_AF-A0A9E3ZE67-F1
#
_entry.id   AF-A0A9E3ZE67-F1
#
_cell.length_a   1.000
_cell.length_b   1.000
_cell.length_c   1.000
_cell.angle_alpha   90.00
_cell.angle_beta   90.00
_cell.angle_gamma   90.00
#
_symmetry.space_group_name_H-M   'P 1'
#
loop_
_entity.id
_entity.type
_entity.pdbx_description
1 polymer ?
#
loop_
_entity_poly.entity_id
_entity_poly.type
_entity_poly.pdbx_seq_one_letter_code
_entity_poly.pdbx_strand_id
1 'polypeptide(L)'
;MQDERRSDSWAAMMAAVQAFHDKHDFRNNGGEELTYRVALMAEELGEVSSCVTKGKSPSALVEELADLLILVMGTDIATGLDLNQAFWDKMDKLMQRDARMVDGRIRVSEFRDVD
;
A
#
# COMPACT_ATOMS: atom_id res chain seq x y z
N MET A 1 6.03 6.77 -24.11
CA MET A 1 6.92 7.72 -23.40
C MET A 1 6.39 8.27 -22.07
N GLN A 2 5.08 8.29 -21.77
CA GLN A 2 4.60 8.54 -20.39
C GLN A 2 4.48 7.26 -19.55
N ASP A 3 4.46 6.10 -20.19
CA ASP A 3 4.32 4.80 -19.52
C ASP A 3 5.62 4.32 -18.87
N GLU A 4 6.75 4.44 -19.59
CA GLU A 4 8.07 3.99 -19.11
C GLU A 4 8.52 4.76 -17.85
N ARG A 5 8.23 6.07 -17.75
CA ARG A 5 8.58 6.86 -16.55
C ARG A 5 7.82 6.46 -15.29
N ARG A 6 6.66 5.80 -15.42
CA ARG A 6 5.86 5.31 -14.26
C ARG A 6 6.33 3.95 -13.77
N SER A 7 6.85 3.09 -14.66
CA SER A 7 7.44 1.80 -14.25
C SER A 7 8.77 1.97 -13.52
N ASP A 8 9.56 2.98 -13.90
CA ASP A 8 10.90 3.18 -13.35
C ASP A 8 10.89 3.51 -11.85
N SER A 9 9.91 4.28 -11.37
CA SER A 9 9.80 4.60 -9.93
C SER A 9 9.35 3.39 -9.11
N TRP A 10 8.39 2.59 -9.59
CA TRP A 10 7.93 1.40 -8.87
C TRP A 10 9.04 0.35 -8.79
N ALA A 11 9.71 0.07 -9.91
CA ALA A 11 10.81 -0.88 -9.96
C ALA A 11 11.96 -0.47 -9.03
N ALA A 12 12.31 0.82 -9.00
CA ALA A 12 13.33 1.34 -8.09
C ALA A 12 12.94 1.18 -6.61
N MET A 13 11.68 1.46 -6.26
CA MET A 13 11.18 1.26 -4.91
C MET A 13 11.18 -0.23 -4.51
N MET A 14 10.69 -1.12 -5.37
CA MET A 14 10.71 -2.57 -5.13
C MET A 14 12.14 -3.09 -4.98
N ALA A 15 13.09 -2.62 -5.80
CA ALA A 15 14.49 -2.98 -5.67
C ALA A 15 15.09 -2.53 -4.32
N ALA A 16 14.71 -1.35 -3.83
CA ALA A 16 15.14 -0.87 -2.51
C ALA A 16 14.57 -1.74 -1.37
N VAL A 17 13.28 -2.12 -1.45
CA VAL A 17 12.66 -3.01 -0.45
C VAL A 17 13.23 -4.42 -0.51
N GLN A 18 13.53 -4.95 -1.71
CA GLN A 18 14.20 -6.23 -1.88
C GLN A 18 15.60 -6.21 -1.25
N ALA A 19 16.38 -5.16 -1.50
CA ALA A 19 17.70 -5.02 -0.88
C ALA A 19 17.61 -4.97 0.66
N PHE A 20 16.54 -4.42 1.21
CA PHE A 20 16.27 -4.45 2.64
C PHE A 20 15.94 -5.87 3.15
N HIS A 21 15.07 -6.60 2.44
CA HIS A 21 14.78 -8.01 2.75
C HIS A 21 16.04 -8.88 2.72
N ASP A 22 16.87 -8.73 1.67
CA ASP A 22 18.11 -9.49 1.48
C ASP A 22 19.12 -9.17 2.58
N LYS A 23 19.27 -7.88 2.92
CA LYS A 23 20.17 -7.42 3.98
C LYS A 23 19.84 -8.03 5.34
N HIS A 24 18.56 -8.23 5.62
CA HIS A 24 18.07 -8.77 6.90
C HIS A 24 17.68 -10.25 6.84
N ASP A 25 17.89 -10.89 5.69
CA ASP A 25 17.58 -12.30 5.44
C ASP A 25 16.17 -12.70 5.90
N PHE A 26 15.17 -11.86 5.61
CA PHE A 26 13.80 -12.03 6.10
C PHE A 26 13.20 -13.38 5.72
N ARG A 27 13.52 -13.87 4.52
CA ARG A 27 13.09 -15.18 4.02
C ARG A 27 13.44 -16.33 4.96
N ASN A 28 14.66 -16.33 5.52
CA ASN A 28 15.12 -17.42 6.37
C ASN A 28 14.91 -17.15 7.87
N ASN A 29 14.45 -15.96 8.24
CA ASN A 29 14.25 -15.54 9.63
C ASN A 29 12.78 -15.26 9.96
N GLY A 30 11.84 -15.77 9.17
CA GLY A 30 10.40 -15.66 9.41
C GLY A 30 9.79 -14.28 9.10
N GLY A 31 10.56 -13.36 8.52
CA GLY A 31 10.10 -12.02 8.15
C GLY A 31 9.17 -11.98 6.93
N GLU A 32 9.02 -13.09 6.22
CA GLU A 32 8.15 -13.22 5.05
C GLU A 32 6.84 -13.98 5.34
N GLU A 33 6.66 -14.48 6.57
CA GLU A 33 5.43 -15.16 6.98
C GLU A 33 4.22 -14.23 6.95
N LEU A 34 3.17 -14.60 6.21
CA LEU A 34 2.01 -13.74 5.97
C LEU A 34 1.32 -13.25 7.26
N THR A 35 1.21 -14.12 8.26
CA THR A 35 0.62 -13.76 9.56
C THR A 35 1.44 -12.69 10.28
N TYR A 36 2.77 -12.78 10.20
CA TYR A 36 3.69 -11.79 10.76
C TYR A 36 3.62 -10.46 10.00
N ARG A 37 3.60 -10.50 8.66
CA ARG A 37 3.48 -9.28 7.84
C ARG A 37 2.16 -8.55 8.07
N VAL A 38 1.05 -9.28 8.23
CA VAL A 38 -0.24 -8.69 8.60
C VAL A 38 -0.19 -8.03 9.98
N ALA A 39 0.50 -8.64 10.96
CA ALA A 39 0.67 -8.04 12.27
C ALA A 39 1.46 -6.72 12.20
N LEU A 40 2.56 -6.67 11.44
CA LEU A 40 3.33 -5.45 11.22
C LEU A 40 2.48 -4.36 10.54
N MET A 41 1.72 -4.70 9.49
CA MET A 41 0.84 -3.72 8.83
C MET A 41 -0.24 -3.18 9.78
N ALA A 42 -0.72 -4.00 10.71
CA ALA A 42 -1.68 -3.56 11.72
C ALA A 42 -1.05 -2.60 12.75
N GLU A 43 0.23 -2.80 13.08
CA GLU A 43 1.01 -1.89 13.94
C GLU A 43 1.14 -0.50 13.30
N GLU A 44 1.60 -0.42 12.04
CA GLU A 44 1.72 0.85 11.32
C GLU A 44 0.36 1.55 11.11
N LEU A 45 -0.70 0.78 10.92
CA LEU A 45 -2.04 1.36 10.86
C LEU A 45 -2.46 1.97 12.21
N GLY A 46 -2.01 1.39 13.33
CA GLY A 46 -2.16 1.95 14.66
C GLY A 46 -1.38 3.25 14.84
N GLU A 47 -0.16 3.32 14.31
CA GLU A 47 0.69 4.52 14.26
C GLU A 47 0.02 5.65 13.46
N VAL A 48 -0.47 5.36 12.25
CA VAL A 48 -1.26 6.28 11.42
C VAL A 48 -2.48 6.79 12.18
N SER A 49 -3.24 5.89 12.82
CA SER A 49 -4.41 6.26 13.62
C SER A 49 -4.04 7.19 14.79
N SER A 50 -2.94 6.90 15.48
CA SER A 50 -2.37 7.74 16.55
C SER A 50 -2.00 9.13 16.03
N CYS A 51 -1.39 9.22 14.83
CA CYS A 51 -1.06 10.49 14.19
C CYS A 51 -2.29 11.35 13.94
N VAL A 52 -3.34 10.77 13.35
CA VAL A 52 -4.58 11.49 13.00
C VAL A 52 -5.37 11.90 14.25
N THR A 53 -5.57 10.99 15.20
CA THR A 53 -6.44 11.22 16.36
C THR A 53 -5.81 12.15 17.40
N LYS A 54 -4.48 12.17 17.50
CA LYS A 54 -3.75 13.01 18.46
C LYS A 54 -3.20 14.31 17.84
N GLY A 55 -3.46 14.54 16.55
CA GLY A 55 -2.98 15.73 15.85
C GLY A 55 -1.45 15.83 15.81
N LYS A 56 -0.75 14.71 15.55
CA LYS A 56 0.70 14.74 15.31
C LYS A 56 1.01 15.56 14.04
N SER A 57 2.29 15.90 13.83
CA SER A 57 2.70 16.69 12.68
C SER A 57 2.41 15.97 11.35
N PRO A 58 2.21 16.72 10.25
CA PRO A 58 2.11 16.13 8.91
C PRO A 58 3.33 15.28 8.53
N SER A 59 4.52 15.65 9.01
CA SER A 59 5.75 14.87 8.76
C SER A 59 5.69 13.48 9.40
N ALA A 60 5.18 13.38 10.63
CA ALA A 60 5.01 12.10 11.30
C ALA A 60 4.00 11.23 10.55
N LEU A 61 2.86 11.79 10.12
CA LEU A 61 1.89 11.04 9.33
C LEU A 61 2.47 10.54 8.00
N VAL A 62 3.32 11.33 7.33
CA VAL A 62 3.99 10.90 6.09
C VAL A 62 4.95 9.73 6.35
N GLU A 63 5.64 9.71 7.49
CA GLU A 63 6.53 8.62 7.90
C GLU A 63 5.75 7.32 8.09
N GLU A 64 4.70 7.31 8.93
CA GLU A 64 3.90 6.09 9.16
C GLU A 64 3.21 5.57 7.87
N LEU A 65 2.82 6.48 6.97
CA LEU A 65 2.26 6.10 5.67
C LEU A 65 3.31 5.48 4.75
N ALA A 66 4.56 5.96 4.82
CA ALA A 66 5.67 5.37 4.08
C ALA A 66 6.04 3.99 4.64
N ASP A 67 6.04 3.82 5.95
CA ASP A 67 6.31 2.54 6.60
C ASP A 67 5.25 1.50 6.25
N LEU A 68 3.97 1.87 6.30
CA LEU A 68 2.88 1.02 5.84
C LEU A 68 3.02 0.65 4.35
N LEU A 69 3.40 1.60 3.49
CA LEU A 69 3.63 1.33 2.07
C LEU A 69 4.79 0.34 1.86
N ILE A 70 5.91 0.50 2.58
CA ILE A 70 7.06 -0.40 2.51
C ILE A 70 6.67 -1.82 2.95
N LEU A 71 5.85 -1.97 4.00
CA LEU A 71 5.35 -3.26 4.44
C LEU A 71 4.47 -3.94 3.39
N VAL A 72 3.58 -3.18 2.74
CA VAL A 72 2.74 -3.67 1.63
C VAL A 72 3.61 -4.15 0.46
N MET A 73 4.61 -3.36 0.05
CA MET A 73 5.54 -3.71 -1.03
C MET A 73 6.38 -4.94 -0.70
N GLY A 74 6.89 -5.03 0.53
CA GLY A 74 7.62 -6.23 0.94
C GLY A 74 6.72 -7.46 1.06
N THR A 75 5.41 -7.28 1.27
CA THR A 75 4.45 -8.40 1.22
C THR A 75 4.29 -8.93 -0.19
N ASP A 76 4.30 -8.05 -1.19
CA ASP A 76 4.36 -8.46 -2.60
C ASP A 76 5.64 -9.25 -2.90
N ILE A 77 6.81 -8.80 -2.41
CA ILE A 77 8.07 -9.56 -2.52
C ILE A 77 7.97 -10.96 -1.88
N ALA A 78 7.43 -11.03 -0.66
CA ALA A 78 7.31 -12.29 0.10
C ALA A 78 6.37 -13.31 -0.57
N THR A 79 5.44 -12.86 -1.43
CA THR A 79 4.35 -13.68 -1.96
C THR A 79 4.33 -13.83 -3.47
N GLY A 80 5.00 -12.94 -4.21
CA GLY A 80 5.01 -12.92 -5.67
C GLY A 80 3.64 -12.63 -6.29
N LEU A 81 2.87 -11.69 -5.73
CA LEU A 81 1.49 -11.40 -6.16
C LEU A 81 1.39 -10.48 -7.39
N ASP A 82 2.47 -9.80 -7.75
CA ASP A 82 2.51 -8.74 -8.78
C ASP A 82 1.54 -7.59 -8.46
N LEU A 83 1.85 -6.90 -7.36
CA LEU A 83 1.03 -5.79 -6.88
C LEU A 83 0.98 -4.62 -7.87
N ASN A 84 2.00 -4.45 -8.72
CA ASN A 84 2.01 -3.39 -9.74
C ASN A 84 0.88 -3.61 -10.76
N GLN A 85 0.79 -4.81 -11.34
CA GLN A 85 -0.28 -5.12 -12.27
C GLN A 85 -1.65 -5.05 -11.58
N ALA A 86 -1.76 -5.61 -10.35
CA ALA A 86 -2.99 -5.56 -9.57
C ALA A 86 -3.45 -4.11 -9.27
N PHE A 87 -2.50 -3.20 -9.02
CA PHE A 87 -2.76 -1.78 -8.82
C PHE A 87 -3.34 -1.14 -10.08
N TRP A 88 -2.70 -1.30 -11.24
CA TRP A 88 -3.16 -0.69 -12.49
C TRP A 88 -4.50 -1.24 -12.94
N ASP A 89 -4.70 -2.57 -12.87
CA ASP A 89 -5.98 -3.21 -13.15
C ASP A 89 -7.10 -2.66 -12.27
N LYS A 90 -6.78 -2.37 -10.99
CA LYS A 90 -7.73 -1.78 -10.07
C LYS A 90 -8.01 -0.32 -10.41
N MET A 91 -7.00 0.46 -10.72
CA MET A 91 -7.13 1.87 -11.08
C MET A 91 -7.97 2.05 -12.36
N ASP A 92 -7.73 1.24 -13.39
CA ASP A 92 -8.53 1.29 -14.63
C ASP A 92 -10.01 1.03 -14.35
N LYS A 93 -10.33 0.06 -13.49
CA LYS A 93 -11.70 -0.21 -13.04
C LYS A 93 -12.27 0.94 -12.21
N LEU A 94 -11.48 1.56 -11.34
CA LEU A 94 -11.94 2.66 -10.48
C LEU A 94 -12.21 3.94 -11.26
N MET A 95 -11.38 4.24 -12.27
CA MET A 95 -11.52 5.43 -13.12
C MET A 95 -12.79 5.40 -13.98
N GLN A 96 -13.40 4.24 -14.17
CA GLN A 96 -14.67 4.07 -14.89
C GLN A 96 -15.90 4.25 -13.99
N ARG A 97 -15.72 4.38 -12.67
CA ARG A 97 -16.84 4.47 -11.72
C ARG A 97 -17.30 5.91 -11.54
N ASP A 98 -18.61 6.07 -11.40
CA ASP A 98 -19.18 7.35 -10.99
C ASP A 98 -18.79 7.70 -9.55
N ALA A 99 -18.46 8.97 -9.33
CA ALA A 99 -18.32 9.54 -8.01
C ALA A 99 -19.67 10.08 -7.53
N ARG A 100 -20.08 9.76 -6.30
CA ARG A 100 -21.30 10.31 -5.67
C ARG A 100 -21.01 10.84 -4.27
N MET A 101 -21.83 11.77 -3.80
CA MET A 101 -21.79 12.23 -2.41
C MET A 101 -22.60 11.28 -1.51
N VAL A 102 -21.99 10.78 -0.45
CA VAL A 102 -22.63 9.95 0.60
C VAL A 102 -22.21 10.51 1.95
N ASP A 103 -23.17 10.88 2.80
CA ASP A 103 -22.94 11.50 4.13
C ASP A 103 -21.96 12.68 4.10
N GLY A 104 -22.09 13.55 3.08
CA GLY A 104 -21.24 14.72 2.90
C GLY A 104 -19.82 14.41 2.41
N ARG A 105 -19.53 13.18 1.99
CA ARG A 105 -18.21 12.74 1.50
C ARG A 105 -18.30 12.18 0.09
N ILE A 106 -17.27 12.41 -0.72
CA ILE A 106 -17.17 11.81 -2.05
C ILE A 106 -16.86 10.31 -1.88
N ARG A 107 -17.62 9.47 -2.59
CA ARG A 107 -17.42 8.03 -2.67
C ARG A 107 -17.34 7.58 -4.13
N VAL A 108 -16.30 6.82 -4.47
CA VAL A 108 -16.13 6.14 -5.76
C VAL A 108 -16.31 4.65 -5.54
N SER A 109 -17.45 4.09 -5.96
CA SER A 109 -17.77 2.68 -5.77
C SER A 109 -18.53 2.10 -6.94
N GLU A 110 -18.43 0.78 -7.13
CA GLU A 110 -19.43 0.03 -7.89
C GLU A 110 -20.74 0.13 -7.12
N PHE A 111 -21.59 1.09 -7.49
CA PHE A 111 -22.98 1.08 -7.06
C PHE A 111 -23.64 -0.06 -7.82
N ARG A 112 -23.61 -1.27 -7.25
CA ARG A 112 -24.56 -2.29 -7.66
C ARG A 112 -25.88 -1.82 -7.11
N ASP A 113 -26.80 -1.49 -8.00
CA ASP A 113 -28.16 -1.09 -7.63
C ASP A 113 -28.67 -2.10 -6.60
N VAL A 114 -28.90 -1.60 -5.39
CA VAL A 114 -29.74 -2.30 -4.43
C VAL A 114 -31.14 -2.04 -4.96
N ASP A 115 -31.63 -2.96 -5.79
CA ASP A 115 -33.07 -3.07 -6.03
C ASP A 115 -33.81 -3.22 -4.69
#